data_AF-A0AAW5R8J2-F1
#
_entry.id   AF-A0AAW5R8J2-F1
#
_cell.length_a   1.000
_cell.length_b   1.000
_cell.length_c   1.000
_cell.angle_alpha   90.00
_cell.angle_beta   90.00
_cell.angle_gamma   90.00
#
_symmetry.space_group_name_H-M   'P 1'
#
loop_
_entity.id
_entity.type
_entity.pdbx_description
1 polymer ?
#
loop_
_entity_poly.entity_id
_entity_poly.type
_entity_poly.pdbx_seq_one_letter_code
_entity_poly.pdbx_strand_id
1 'polypeptide(L)' 'MPLGGHFYTAANTYSPDFNPIERAWSVLKSKVRHMVAQDNRNLPQALDIAFNLM' A
#
# COMPACT_ATOMS: atom_id res chain seq x y z
N MET A 1 -6.39 -11.22 -33.73
CA MET A 1 -5.26 -11.39 -32.81
C MET A 1 -5.04 -10.03 -32.16
N PRO A 2 -5.35 -9.79 -30.87
CA PRO A 2 -5.03 -8.50 -30.27
C PRO A 2 -3.60 -8.50 -29.73
N LEU A 3 -2.85 -7.50 -30.18
CA LEU A 3 -1.52 -7.13 -29.74
C LEU A 3 -1.63 -6.37 -28.41
N GLY A 4 -0.91 -6.80 -27.37
CA GLY A 4 -0.54 -5.96 -26.22
C GLY A 4 -1.63 -5.56 -25.21
N GLY A 5 -2.61 -6.42 -24.92
CA GLY A 5 -3.68 -6.09 -23.97
C GLY A 5 -3.28 -6.32 -22.51
N HIS A 6 -3.24 -5.25 -21.69
CA HIS A 6 -3.32 -5.39 -20.24
C HIS A 6 -4.63 -6.12 -19.90
N PHE A 7 -4.52 -7.32 -19.33
CA PHE A 7 -5.67 -8.07 -18.83
C PHE A 7 -6.06 -7.52 -17.46
N TYR A 8 -7.12 -6.74 -17.39
CA TYR A 8 -7.72 -6.33 -16.13
C TYR A 8 -8.33 -7.56 -15.47
N THR A 9 -7.94 -7.85 -14.23
CA THR A 9 -8.63 -8.87 -13.44
C THR A 9 -10.06 -8.40 -13.19
N ALA A 10 -11.03 -9.33 -13.20
CA ALA A 10 -12.39 -9.01 -12.79
C ALA A 10 -12.35 -8.60 -11.31
N ALA A 11 -12.35 -7.29 -11.04
CA ALA A 11 -12.37 -6.76 -9.70
C ALA A 11 -13.80 -6.89 -9.16
N ASN A 12 -14.01 -7.85 -8.27
CA ASN A 12 -15.28 -7.97 -7.57
C ASN A 12 -15.46 -6.72 -6.68
N THR A 13 -16.57 -6.01 -6.85
CA THR A 13 -16.91 -4.85 -6.03
C THR A 13 -16.99 -5.27 -4.56
N TYR A 14 -16.42 -4.48 -3.66
CA TYR A 14 -16.38 -4.74 -2.20
C TYR A 14 -15.61 -5.98 -1.74
N SER A 15 -14.60 -6.42 -2.51
CA SER A 15 -13.69 -7.50 -2.11
C SER A 15 -12.27 -7.00 -1.78
N PRO A 16 -12.10 -6.14 -0.77
CA PRO A 16 -10.77 -5.60 -0.40
C PRO A 16 -9.81 -6.73 0.00
N ASP A 17 -10.29 -7.79 0.64
CA ASP A 17 -9.48 -8.95 1.06
C ASP A 17 -8.80 -9.68 -0.12
N PHE A 18 -9.37 -9.57 -1.32
CA PHE A 18 -8.84 -10.18 -2.54
C PHE A 18 -7.92 -9.24 -3.33
N ASN A 19 -7.73 -8.00 -2.88
CA ASN A 19 -6.81 -7.06 -3.48
C ASN A 19 -5.47 -7.06 -2.70
N PRO A 20 -4.36 -7.55 -3.29
CA PRO A 20 -3.07 -7.65 -2.60
C PRO A 20 -2.56 -6.30 -2.07
N ILE A 21 -3.01 -5.17 -2.64
CA ILE A 21 -2.63 -3.84 -2.18
C ILE A 21 -3.15 -3.52 -0.76
N GLU A 22 -4.27 -4.11 -0.34
CA GLU A 22 -4.85 -3.84 0.98
C GLU A 22 -3.92 -4.33 2.11
N ARG A 23 -3.25 -5.46 1.89
CA ARG A 23 -2.22 -5.97 2.81
C ARG A 23 -1.02 -5.02 2.85
N ALA A 24 -0.56 -4.53 1.71
CA ALA A 24 0.52 -3.56 1.65
C ALA A 24 0.15 -2.26 2.40
N TRP A 25 -1.06 -1.74 2.20
CA TRP A 25 -1.57 -0.58 2.92
C TRP A 25 -1.65 -0.79 4.43
N SER A 26 -2.05 -1.98 4.88
CA SER A 26 -2.10 -2.32 6.30
C SER A 26 -0.72 -2.22 6.96
N VAL A 27 0.31 -2.85 6.36
CA VAL A 27 1.68 -2.80 6.87
C VAL A 27 2.23 -1.36 6.84
N LEU A 28 1.93 -0.60 5.77
CA LEU A 28 2.43 0.77 5.61
C LEU A 28 1.87 1.68 6.70
N LYS A 29 0.55 1.63 6.89
CA LYS A 29 -0.13 2.40 7.94
C LYS A 29 0.43 2.08 9.32
N SER A 30 0.72 0.81 9.61
CA SER A 30 1.32 0.40 10.88
C SER A 30 2.70 1.03 11.10
N LYS A 31 3.58 0.96 10.10
CA LYS A 31 4.95 1.52 10.18
C LYS A 31 4.93 3.05 10.30
N VAL A 32 4.13 3.72 9.46
CA VAL A 32 4.02 5.18 9.47
C VAL A 32 3.44 5.68 10.79
N ARG A 33 2.39 5.04 11.32
CA ARG A 33 1.79 5.41 12.61
C ARG A 33 2.82 5.33 13.73
N HIS A 34 3.67 4.30 13.74
CA HIS A 34 4.73 4.15 14.73
C HIS A 34 5.75 5.29 14.64
N MET A 35 6.24 5.60 13.44
CA MET A 35 7.22 6.66 13.22
C MET A 35 6.69 8.07 13.54
N VAL A 36 5.43 8.35 13.19
CA VAL A 36 4.81 9.65 13.49
C VAL A 36 4.54 9.79 14.99
N ALA A 37 4.02 8.73 15.64
CA ALA A 37 3.63 8.80 17.05
C ALA A 37 4.82 8.68 18.02
N GLN A 38 5.85 7.89 17.69
CA GLN A 38 6.96 7.59 18.59
C GLN A 38 8.24 8.34 18.23
N ASP A 39 8.57 8.45 16.94
CA ASP A 39 9.82 9.11 16.50
C ASP A 39 9.62 10.61 16.21
N ASN A 40 8.41 11.13 16.41
CA ASN A 40 7.99 12.51 16.12
C ASN A 40 8.38 12.96 14.68
N ARG A 41 8.38 12.02 13.74
CA ARG A 41 8.73 12.27 12.33
C ARG A 41 7.55 12.89 11.60
N ASN A 42 7.85 13.76 10.65
CA ASN A 42 6.84 14.31 9.75
C ASN A 42 6.30 13.20 8.82
N LEU A 43 5.01 13.27 8.50
CA LEU A 43 4.31 12.25 7.70
C LEU A 43 4.98 11.94 6.36
N PRO A 44 5.43 12.92 5.54
CA PRO A 44 6.10 12.62 4.26
C PRO A 44 7.41 11.86 4.44
N GLN A 45 8.20 12.20 5.47
CA GLN A 45 9.46 11.48 5.76
C GLN A 45 9.18 10.06 6.28
N ALA A 46 8.18 9.90 7.14
CA ALA A 46 7.77 8.59 7.63
C ALA A 46 7.26 7.69 6.48
N LEU A 47 6.54 8.25 5.51
CA LEU A 47 6.09 7.55 4.32
C LEU A 47 7.28 7.09 3.47
N ASP A 48 8.18 8.00 3.12
CA ASP A 48 9.38 7.68 2.31
C ASP A 48 10.21 6.55 2.93
N ILE A 49 10.47 6.65 4.23
CA ILE A 49 11.22 5.62 4.97
C ILE A 49 10.44 4.30 5.02
N ALA A 50 9.14 4.34 5.32
CA ALA A 50 8.33 3.12 5.40
C ALA A 50 8.21 2.41 4.05
N PHE A 51 8.14 3.14 2.93
CA PHE A 51 8.16 2.59 1.58
C PHE A 51 9.49 1.93 1.24
N ASN A 52 10.63 2.54 1.60
CA ASN A 52 11.96 1.98 1.37
C ASN A 52 12.29 0.77 2.27
N LEU A 53 11.51 0.54 3.34
CA LEU A 53 11.67 -0.57 4.29
C LEU A 53 10.68 -1.74 4.05
N MET A 54 9.84 -1.67 3.00
CA MET A 54 8.98 -2.77 2.56
C MET A 54 9.67 -3.61 1.51
#